data_AF-A0A450TQI4-F1
#
_entry.id   AF-A0A450TQI4-F1
#
_cell.length_a   1.000
_cell.length_b   1.000
_cell.length_c   1.000
_cell.angle_alpha   90.00
_cell.angle_beta   90.00
_cell.angle_gamma   90.00
#
_symmetry.space_group_name_H-M   'P 1'
#
loop_
_entity.id
_entity.type
_entity.pdbx_description
1 polymer ?
#
loop_
_entity_poly.entity_id
_entity_poly.type
_entity_poly.pdbx_seq_one_letter_code
_entity_poly.pdbx_strand_id
1 'polypeptide(L)'
;MTLTPHGDYKRLLEIWPAVQEYQALATKHGIDDVFQDNGGKLLQVLLLLGLEILPGREGNDAVDTAGREYELKSVNIELTKGFSTHHHMNLDIIAKYRRVAWIFAIYRHIALQAIYLLEPVDLEFYFTKWEKKWHTEGGKDINNPKIPVAYVHVSEK
;
A
#
# COMPACT_ATOMS: atom_id res chain seq x y z
N MET A 1 -9.30 35.16 26.80
CA MET A 1 -8.56 34.01 27.35
C MET A 1 -7.27 33.86 26.56
N THR A 2 -6.13 33.94 27.21
CA THR A 2 -4.83 33.65 26.60
C THR A 2 -4.55 32.15 26.76
N LEU A 3 -4.40 31.45 25.64
CA LEU A 3 -4.03 30.03 25.65
C LEU A 3 -2.53 29.91 25.93
N THR A 4 -2.15 28.99 26.82
CA THR A 4 -0.76 28.67 27.11
C THR A 4 -0.41 27.35 26.40
N PRO A 5 0.68 27.28 25.61
CA PRO A 5 1.11 26.04 24.96
C PRO A 5 1.44 24.93 25.96
N HIS A 6 1.20 23.68 25.58
CA HIS A 6 1.61 22.50 26.35
C HIS A 6 3.15 22.41 26.41
N GLY A 7 3.70 21.88 27.51
CA GLY A 7 5.16 21.76 27.70
C GLY A 7 5.87 20.99 26.58
N ASP A 8 5.22 19.96 26.04
CA ASP A 8 5.76 19.14 24.94
C ASP A 8 5.86 19.87 23.59
N TYR A 9 5.25 21.06 23.45
CA TYR A 9 5.39 21.83 22.22
C TYR A 9 6.85 22.19 21.94
N LYS A 10 7.66 22.39 23.00
CA LYS A 10 9.11 22.56 22.84
C LYS A 10 9.75 21.34 22.19
N ARG A 11 9.37 20.14 22.63
CA ARG A 11 9.89 18.89 22.04
C ARG A 11 9.49 18.72 20.58
N LEU A 12 8.27 19.12 20.21
CA LEU A 12 7.82 19.14 18.81
C LEU A 12 8.73 20.06 17.97
N LEU A 13 9.00 21.28 18.42
CA LEU A 13 9.86 22.22 17.70
C LEU A 13 11.29 21.71 17.53
N GLU A 14 11.83 20.98 18.50
CA GLU A 14 13.16 20.36 18.42
C GLU A 14 13.25 19.30 17.31
N ILE A 15 12.20 18.50 17.10
CA ILE A 15 12.20 17.43 16.10
C ILE A 15 11.69 17.88 14.72
N TRP A 16 11.02 19.04 14.65
CA TRP A 16 10.36 19.51 13.44
C TRP A 16 11.28 19.66 12.22
N PRO A 17 12.53 20.14 12.34
CA PRO A 17 13.43 20.20 11.19
C PRO A 17 13.63 18.85 10.50
N ALA A 18 13.83 17.77 11.27
CA ALA A 18 13.99 16.43 10.71
C ALA A 18 12.69 15.91 10.06
N VAL A 19 11.52 16.27 10.61
CA VAL A 19 10.22 15.97 10.00
C VAL A 19 10.07 16.68 8.65
N GLN A 20 10.49 17.94 8.56
CA GLN A 20 10.47 18.72 7.31
C GLN A 20 11.45 18.15 6.27
N GLU A 21 12.64 17.71 6.69
CA GLU A 21 13.57 17.01 5.79
C GLU A 21 12.98 15.71 5.24
N TYR A 22 12.27 14.95 6.08
CA TYR A 22 11.57 13.74 5.66
C TYR A 22 10.46 14.04 4.64
N GLN A 23 9.67 15.08 4.88
CA GLN A 23 8.66 15.56 3.92
C GLN A 23 9.31 16.02 2.60
N ALA A 24 10.40 16.78 2.65
CA ALA A 24 11.10 17.25 1.45
C ALA A 24 11.63 16.08 0.61
N LEU A 25 12.15 15.04 1.28
CA LEU A 25 12.53 13.79 0.62
C LEU A 25 11.31 13.10 -0.01
N ALA A 26 10.20 13.01 0.71
CA ALA A 26 8.96 12.42 0.20
C ALA A 26 8.45 13.13 -1.06
N THR A 27 8.42 14.47 -1.05
CA THR A 27 8.00 15.29 -2.18
C THR A 27 8.87 15.08 -3.42
N LYS A 28 10.18 14.88 -3.26
CA LYS A 28 11.07 14.52 -4.38
C LYS A 28 10.66 13.21 -5.07
N HIS A 29 10.03 12.30 -4.33
CA HIS A 29 9.56 11.00 -4.80
C HIS A 29 8.05 10.97 -5.08
N GLY A 30 7.42 12.14 -5.27
CA GLY A 30 6.02 12.25 -5.67
C GLY A 30 5.01 12.04 -4.54
N ILE A 31 5.43 12.16 -3.28
CA ILE A 31 4.54 12.06 -2.10
C ILE A 31 4.29 13.46 -1.54
N ASP A 32 3.04 13.93 -1.65
CA ASP A 32 2.67 15.29 -1.25
C ASP A 32 2.62 15.49 0.27
N ASP A 33 2.20 14.47 1.04
CA ASP A 33 2.03 14.57 2.50
C ASP A 33 2.43 13.26 3.20
N VAL A 34 3.47 13.29 4.04
CA VAL A 34 3.93 12.11 4.79
C VAL A 34 2.97 11.66 5.88
N PHE A 35 2.05 12.54 6.32
CA PHE A 35 1.09 12.29 7.38
C PHE A 35 -0.30 11.85 6.88
N GLN A 36 -0.55 11.86 5.57
CA GLN A 36 -1.79 11.37 4.97
C GLN A 36 -1.56 10.08 4.17
N ASP A 37 -2.58 9.24 4.08
CA ASP A 37 -2.63 8.05 3.21
C ASP A 37 -1.40 7.13 3.28
N ASN A 38 -0.75 7.06 4.44
CA ASN A 38 0.49 6.33 4.67
C ASN A 38 1.70 6.85 3.85
N GLY A 39 1.73 8.11 3.41
CA GLY A 39 2.81 8.68 2.58
C GLY A 39 4.21 8.45 3.17
N GLY A 40 4.39 8.71 4.46
CA GLY A 40 5.65 8.46 5.14
C GLY A 40 6.03 6.98 5.25
N LYS A 41 5.08 6.05 5.11
CA LYS A 41 5.37 4.62 5.01
C LYS A 41 5.72 4.24 3.58
N LEU A 42 4.92 4.69 2.61
CA LEU A 42 5.14 4.46 1.19
C LEU A 42 6.54 4.86 0.75
N LEU A 43 7.06 6.00 1.21
CA LEU A 43 8.43 6.43 0.93
C LEU A 43 9.48 5.35 1.25
N GLN A 44 9.32 4.62 2.36
CA GLN A 44 10.27 3.57 2.76
C GLN A 44 10.32 2.44 1.72
N VAL A 45 9.16 2.05 1.16
CA VAL A 45 9.07 1.01 0.12
C VAL A 45 9.70 1.49 -1.18
N LEU A 46 9.37 2.70 -1.62
CA LEU A 46 9.89 3.25 -2.87
C LEU A 46 11.42 3.35 -2.86
N LEU A 47 11.98 3.88 -1.76
CA LEU A 47 13.43 4.01 -1.62
C LEU A 47 14.13 2.66 -1.49
N LEU A 48 13.51 1.69 -0.82
CA LEU A 48 14.09 0.35 -0.66
C LEU A 48 14.13 -0.43 -1.97
N LEU A 49 13.09 -0.31 -2.80
CA LEU A 49 12.93 -1.08 -4.04
C LEU A 49 13.35 -0.33 -5.30
N GLY A 50 13.67 0.97 -5.20
CA GLY A 50 14.00 1.79 -6.36
C GLY A 50 12.81 2.00 -7.30
N LEU A 51 11.61 2.21 -6.73
CA LEU A 51 10.36 2.40 -7.47
C LEU A 51 9.97 3.87 -7.56
N GLU A 52 9.25 4.21 -8.62
CA GLU A 52 8.61 5.51 -8.82
C GLU A 52 7.08 5.36 -8.78
N ILE A 53 6.38 6.30 -8.14
CA ILE A 53 4.90 6.31 -8.08
C ILE A 53 4.36 6.64 -9.47
N LEU A 54 3.32 5.90 -9.89
CA LEU A 54 2.56 6.24 -11.08
C LEU A 54 1.41 7.22 -10.72
N PRO A 55 1.21 8.29 -11.51
CA PRO A 55 0.11 9.21 -11.27
C PRO A 55 -1.25 8.59 -11.66
N GLY A 56 -2.26 8.80 -10.82
CA GLY A 56 -3.65 8.41 -11.10
C GLY A 56 -4.17 7.32 -10.16
N ARG A 57 -5.45 7.40 -9.79
CA ARG A 57 -6.07 6.51 -8.79
C ARG A 57 -6.54 5.16 -9.35
N GLU A 58 -6.70 5.06 -10.67
CA GLU A 58 -7.25 3.87 -11.33
C GLU A 58 -6.17 3.00 -12.02
N GLY A 59 -4.91 3.46 -12.04
CA GLY A 59 -3.75 2.78 -12.63
C GLY A 59 -3.05 1.83 -11.66
N ASN A 60 -1.96 1.21 -12.10
CA ASN A 60 -1.05 0.50 -11.20
C ASN A 60 -0.33 1.52 -10.31
N ASP A 61 0.20 1.09 -9.17
CA ASP A 61 0.64 2.01 -8.12
C ASP A 61 2.08 2.52 -8.32
N ALA A 62 2.97 1.69 -8.87
CA ALA A 62 4.38 2.03 -9.03
C ALA A 62 5.03 1.33 -10.22
N VAL A 63 6.18 1.85 -10.65
CA VAL A 63 6.99 1.34 -11.76
C VAL A 63 8.47 1.24 -11.36
N ASP A 64 9.18 0.22 -11.83
CA ASP A 64 10.62 0.12 -11.66
C ASP A 64 11.40 0.74 -12.84
N THR A 65 12.72 0.81 -12.69
CA THR A 65 13.62 1.37 -13.72
C THR A 65 13.62 0.60 -15.06
N ALA A 66 13.12 -0.64 -15.09
CA ALA A 66 12.95 -1.43 -16.31
C ALA A 66 11.57 -1.22 -16.96
N GLY A 67 10.71 -0.38 -16.37
CA GLY A 67 9.36 -0.10 -16.85
C GLY A 67 8.32 -1.14 -16.44
N ARG A 68 8.64 -2.04 -15.50
CA ARG A 68 7.66 -3.00 -14.98
C ARG A 68 6.78 -2.32 -13.94
N GLU A 69 5.48 -2.45 -14.10
CA GLU A 69 4.49 -1.87 -13.20
C GLU A 69 4.03 -2.87 -12.12
N TYR A 70 3.63 -2.35 -10.97
CA TYR A 70 3.26 -3.12 -9.79
C TYR A 70 2.00 -2.56 -9.12
N GLU A 71 1.20 -3.45 -8.54
CA GLU A 71 0.21 -3.07 -7.53
C GLU A 71 0.90 -3.07 -6.15
N LEU A 72 0.67 -2.03 -5.34
CA LEU A 72 1.21 -1.90 -3.99
C LEU A 72 0.08 -2.06 -2.96
N LYS A 73 0.26 -2.98 -2.00
CA LYS A 73 -0.61 -3.08 -0.82
C LYS A 73 0.21 -3.02 0.45
N SER A 74 -0.33 -2.36 1.47
CA SER A 74 0.32 -2.28 2.77
C SER A 74 -0.61 -2.63 3.93
N VAL A 75 -0.02 -3.04 5.04
CA VAL A 75 -0.75 -3.31 6.28
C VAL A 75 0.07 -2.89 7.49
N ASN A 76 -0.59 -2.38 8.53
CA ASN A 76 -0.02 -2.31 9.87
C ASN A 76 -0.47 -3.53 10.66
N ILE A 77 0.46 -4.42 11.01
CA ILE A 77 0.18 -5.70 11.68
C ILE A 77 -0.40 -5.55 13.08
N GLU A 78 -0.28 -4.37 13.68
CA GLU A 78 -0.89 -4.04 14.97
C GLU A 78 -2.41 -3.80 14.85
N LEU A 79 -2.90 -3.53 13.63
CA LEU A 79 -4.29 -3.13 13.40
C LEU A 79 -5.10 -4.19 12.64
N THR A 80 -4.48 -4.91 11.70
CA THR A 80 -5.17 -5.94 10.91
C THR A 80 -4.21 -7.00 10.39
N LYS A 81 -4.76 -8.17 10.06
CA LYS A 81 -4.05 -9.32 9.48
C LYS A 81 -4.43 -9.59 8.02
N GLY A 82 -5.11 -8.64 7.36
CA GLY A 82 -5.49 -8.78 5.95
C GLY A 82 -5.31 -7.48 5.18
N PHE A 83 -4.72 -7.57 4.00
CA PHE A 83 -4.58 -6.48 3.05
C PHE A 83 -5.94 -6.17 2.41
N SER A 84 -6.31 -4.89 2.35
CA SER A 84 -7.40 -4.41 1.50
C SER A 84 -7.08 -4.57 0.02
N THR A 85 -8.11 -4.58 -0.81
CA THR A 85 -7.98 -4.61 -2.27
C THR A 85 -8.75 -3.44 -2.88
N HIS A 86 -9.96 -3.67 -3.38
CA HIS A 86 -10.81 -2.69 -4.06
C HIS A 86 -12.23 -2.69 -3.48
N HIS A 87 -12.82 -1.51 -3.28
CA HIS A 87 -14.18 -1.38 -2.72
C HIS A 87 -15.29 -1.78 -3.69
N HIS A 88 -14.99 -1.78 -4.98
CA HIS A 88 -15.90 -2.16 -6.07
C HIS A 88 -15.21 -3.24 -6.91
N MET A 89 -14.92 -4.39 -6.31
CA MET A 89 -14.21 -5.46 -7.03
C MET A 89 -15.15 -6.11 -8.04
N ASN A 90 -14.76 -6.08 -9.32
CA ASN A 90 -15.49 -6.62 -10.47
C ASN A 90 -14.52 -7.29 -11.46
N LEU A 91 -15.04 -7.83 -12.57
CA LEU A 91 -14.24 -8.57 -13.55
C LEU A 91 -13.15 -7.72 -14.23
N ASP A 92 -13.39 -6.44 -14.48
CA ASP A 92 -12.41 -5.55 -15.12
C ASP A 92 -11.23 -5.29 -14.19
N ILE A 93 -11.50 -5.04 -12.91
CA ILE A 93 -10.47 -4.87 -11.87
C ILE A 93 -9.67 -6.16 -11.70
N ILE A 94 -10.32 -7.33 -11.66
CA ILE A 94 -9.63 -8.61 -11.54
C ILE A 94 -8.75 -8.88 -12.77
N ALA A 95 -9.24 -8.58 -13.97
CA ALA A 95 -8.48 -8.73 -15.21
C ALA A 95 -7.26 -7.81 -15.26
N LYS A 96 -7.34 -6.59 -14.71
CA LYS A 96 -6.18 -5.70 -14.51
C LYS A 96 -5.18 -6.31 -13.53
N TYR A 97 -5.66 -6.78 -12.38
CA TYR A 97 -4.83 -7.34 -11.32
C TYR A 97 -4.00 -8.57 -11.73
N ARG A 98 -4.47 -9.34 -12.72
CA ARG A 98 -3.71 -10.46 -13.30
C ARG A 98 -2.52 -10.07 -14.18
N ARG A 99 -2.37 -8.79 -14.52
CA ARG A 99 -1.34 -8.34 -15.48
C ARG A 99 -0.04 -7.89 -14.82
N VAL A 100 -0.05 -7.69 -13.51
CA VAL A 100 1.08 -7.10 -12.77
C VAL A 100 1.40 -7.89 -11.52
N ALA A 101 2.67 -7.86 -11.11
CA ALA A 101 3.06 -8.38 -9.81
C ALA A 101 2.57 -7.44 -8.71
N TRP A 102 2.39 -8.01 -7.52
CA TRP A 102 1.95 -7.29 -6.34
C TRP A 102 3.06 -7.24 -5.31
N ILE A 103 3.28 -6.06 -4.75
CA ILE A 103 4.21 -5.84 -3.65
C ILE A 103 3.39 -5.60 -2.38
N PHE A 104 3.61 -6.46 -1.40
CA PHE A 104 2.96 -6.42 -0.10
C PHE A 104 3.93 -5.91 0.96
N ALA A 105 3.69 -4.71 1.46
CA ALA A 105 4.50 -4.08 2.50
C ALA A 105 3.85 -4.27 3.89
N ILE A 106 4.61 -4.88 4.80
CA ILE A 106 4.19 -5.14 6.17
C ILE A 106 4.87 -4.14 7.09
N TYR A 107 4.06 -3.36 7.83
CA TYR A 107 4.54 -2.39 8.81
C TYR A 107 4.17 -2.81 10.23
N ARG A 108 5.00 -2.40 11.19
CA ARG A 108 4.62 -2.31 12.60
C ARG A 108 4.61 -0.83 12.98
N HIS A 109 3.42 -0.31 13.27
CA HIS A 109 3.18 1.13 13.39
C HIS A 109 3.57 1.89 12.11
N ILE A 110 4.71 2.59 12.13
CA ILE A 110 5.24 3.39 11.02
C ILE A 110 6.47 2.76 10.35
N ALA A 111 7.06 1.73 10.94
CA ALA A 111 8.30 1.13 10.46
C ALA A 111 8.00 -0.05 9.54
N LEU A 112 8.61 -0.06 8.35
CA LEU A 112 8.59 -1.20 7.45
C LEU A 112 9.28 -2.40 8.14
N GLN A 113 8.69 -3.58 8.02
CA GLN A 113 9.19 -4.81 8.64
C GLN A 113 9.60 -5.83 7.59
N ALA A 114 8.78 -5.96 6.53
CA ALA A 114 9.03 -6.88 5.44
C ALA A 114 8.30 -6.42 4.18
N ILE A 115 8.82 -6.84 3.04
CA ILE A 115 8.18 -6.73 1.74
C ILE A 115 8.13 -8.13 1.13
N TYR A 116 7.00 -8.45 0.50
CA TYR A 116 6.82 -9.67 -0.28
C TYR A 116 6.41 -9.30 -1.69
N LEU A 117 7.00 -9.97 -2.69
CA LEU A 117 6.60 -9.84 -4.09
C LEU A 117 5.91 -11.12 -4.53
N LEU A 118 4.68 -11.00 -5.01
CA LEU A 118 3.91 -12.11 -5.56
C LEU A 118 3.63 -11.86 -7.04
N GLU A 119 3.88 -12.87 -7.86
CA GLU A 119 3.51 -12.89 -9.26
C GLU A 119 2.00 -13.14 -9.41
N PRO A 120 1.38 -12.79 -10.55
CA PRO A 120 -0.05 -13.06 -10.77
C PRO A 120 -0.47 -14.50 -10.50
N VAL A 121 0.40 -15.47 -10.81
CA VAL A 121 0.16 -16.90 -10.57
C VAL A 121 0.02 -17.23 -9.08
N ASP A 122 0.74 -16.52 -8.21
CA ASP A 122 0.69 -16.72 -6.76
C ASP A 122 -0.61 -16.18 -6.16
N LEU A 123 -1.31 -15.29 -6.87
CA LEU A 123 -2.58 -14.68 -6.46
C LEU A 123 -3.80 -15.27 -7.18
N GLU A 124 -3.61 -16.17 -8.13
CA GLU A 124 -4.69 -16.71 -8.97
C GLU A 124 -5.80 -17.39 -8.18
N PHE A 125 -5.45 -18.01 -7.04
CA PHE A 125 -6.44 -18.56 -6.10
C PHE A 125 -7.48 -17.51 -5.68
N TYR A 126 -7.06 -16.28 -5.38
CA TYR A 126 -7.95 -15.19 -4.99
C TYR A 126 -8.72 -14.63 -6.18
N PHE A 127 -8.06 -14.45 -7.32
CA PHE A 127 -8.72 -13.94 -8.53
C PHE A 127 -9.87 -14.86 -8.97
N THR A 128 -9.61 -16.16 -9.12
CA THR A 128 -10.62 -17.17 -9.46
C THR A 128 -11.75 -17.20 -8.40
N LYS A 129 -11.40 -17.10 -7.11
CA LYS A 129 -12.39 -17.08 -6.02
C LYS A 129 -13.32 -15.86 -6.11
N TRP A 130 -12.79 -14.69 -6.43
CA TRP A 130 -13.58 -13.46 -6.54
C TRP A 130 -14.43 -13.45 -7.79
N GLU A 131 -13.92 -13.87 -8.95
CA GLU A 131 -14.74 -13.97 -10.18
C GLU A 131 -15.92 -14.91 -9.99
N LYS A 132 -15.67 -16.09 -9.42
CA LYS A 132 -16.73 -17.05 -9.12
C LYS A 132 -17.78 -16.43 -8.20
N LYS A 133 -17.37 -15.72 -7.14
CA LYS A 133 -18.29 -15.05 -6.23
C LYS A 133 -19.11 -13.97 -6.96
N TRP A 134 -18.47 -13.12 -7.77
CA TRP A 134 -19.13 -12.05 -8.53
C TRP A 134 -20.23 -12.63 -9.46
N HIS A 135 -19.93 -13.70 -10.19
CA HIS A 135 -20.92 -14.40 -11.02
C HIS A 135 -22.04 -15.03 -10.20
N THR A 136 -21.71 -15.69 -9.08
CA THR A 136 -22.70 -16.38 -8.23
C THR A 136 -23.65 -15.40 -7.56
N GLU A 137 -23.20 -14.18 -7.27
CA GLU A 137 -24.01 -13.10 -6.69
C GLU A 137 -24.72 -12.24 -7.75
N GLY A 138 -24.78 -12.70 -9.01
CA GLY A 138 -25.56 -12.06 -10.07
C GLY A 138 -24.92 -10.78 -10.62
N GLY A 139 -23.59 -10.69 -10.61
CA GLY A 139 -22.86 -9.54 -11.11
C GLY A 139 -22.71 -8.39 -10.11
N LYS A 140 -22.83 -8.69 -8.81
CA LYS A 140 -22.68 -7.72 -7.74
C LYS A 140 -21.20 -7.55 -7.36
N ASP A 141 -20.75 -6.30 -7.33
CA ASP A 141 -19.39 -5.95 -6.89
C ASP A 141 -19.11 -6.42 -5.46
N ILE A 142 -17.90 -6.96 -5.28
CA ILE A 142 -17.45 -7.48 -3.98
C ILE A 142 -16.80 -6.32 -3.22
N ASN A 143 -17.33 -6.01 -2.03
CA ASN A 143 -16.81 -4.91 -1.22
C ASN A 143 -15.52 -5.30 -0.49
N ASN A 144 -14.38 -4.78 -0.97
CA ASN A 144 -13.07 -4.82 -0.31
C ASN A 144 -12.67 -6.21 0.23
N PRO A 145 -12.66 -7.25 -0.61
CA PRO A 145 -12.21 -8.56 -0.19
C PRO A 145 -10.76 -8.50 0.27
N LYS A 146 -10.40 -9.30 1.28
CA LYS A 146 -9.07 -9.25 1.91
C LYS A 146 -8.18 -10.42 1.48
N ILE A 147 -6.88 -10.14 1.36
CA ILE A 147 -5.82 -11.16 1.29
C ILE A 147 -5.16 -11.26 2.66
N PRO A 148 -5.18 -12.41 3.36
CA PRO A 148 -4.54 -12.59 4.65
C PRO A 148 -3.02 -12.46 4.57
N VAL A 149 -2.41 -11.86 5.59
CA VAL A 149 -0.95 -11.77 5.74
C VAL A 149 -0.30 -13.16 5.75
N ALA A 150 -0.95 -14.15 6.37
CA ALA A 150 -0.46 -15.52 6.39
C ALA A 150 -0.34 -16.16 4.99
N TYR A 151 -1.18 -15.76 4.04
CA TYR A 151 -1.10 -16.25 2.66
C TYR A 151 0.18 -15.72 1.99
N VAL A 152 0.40 -14.41 2.09
CA VAL A 152 1.56 -13.72 1.52
C VAL A 152 2.88 -14.30 2.05
N HIS A 153 2.95 -14.65 3.34
CA HIS A 153 4.13 -15.30 3.92
C HIS A 153 4.47 -16.68 3.35
N VAL A 154 3.47 -17.45 2.91
CA VAL A 154 3.66 -18.86 2.48
C VAL A 154 3.98 -18.95 0.98
N SER A 155 3.59 -17.94 0.21
CA SER A 155 3.75 -17.92 -1.25
C SER A 155 5.18 -17.60 -1.72
N GLU A 156 6.06 -17.09 -0.85
CA GLU A 156 7.50 -17.04 -1.14
C GLU A 156 8.12 -18.42 -0.92
N LYS A 157 8.23 -19.21 -1.99
CA LYS A 157 9.01 -20.46 -2.04
C LYS A 157 9.97 -20.46 -3.21
#